data_AF-A0A7L4BDM9-F1
#
_entry.id   AF-A0A7L4BDM9-F1
#
_cell.length_a   1.000
_cell.length_b   1.000
_cell.length_c   1.000
_cell.angle_alpha   90.00
_cell.angle_beta   90.00
_cell.angle_gamma   90.00
#
_symmetry.space_group_name_H-M   'P 1'
#
loop_
_entity.id
_entity.type
_entity.pdbx_description
1 polymer ?
#
loop_
_entity_poly.entity_id
_entity_poly.type
_entity_poly.pdbx_seq_one_letter_code
_entity_poly.pdbx_strand_id
1 'polypeptide(L)'
;MPGLYTLSCWEPLPLKSSRVKACANGYSLSITAHLVYTNPREEPVEGIFIYPLEESEVVSSFEAVVGSRRVTFQVQNRHRPQDCC
;
A
#
# COMPACT_ATOMS: atom_id res chain seq x y z
N MET A 1 -9.24 -6.82 -1.82
CA MET A 1 -9.43 -5.36 -1.77
C MET A 1 -8.39 -4.76 -0.82
N PRO A 2 -7.72 -3.65 -1.15
CA PRO A 2 -6.75 -3.04 -0.25
C PRO A 2 -7.44 -2.52 1.02
N GLY A 3 -6.75 -2.57 2.16
CA GLY A 3 -7.37 -2.21 3.44
C GLY A 3 -6.40 -2.14 4.61
N LEU A 4 -6.86 -1.51 5.70
CA LEU A 4 -6.16 -1.47 6.98
C LEU A 4 -6.83 -2.46 7.95
N TYR A 5 -6.03 -3.32 8.58
CA TYR A 5 -6.49 -4.40 9.45
C TYR A 5 -5.81 -4.29 10.81
N THR A 6 -6.46 -4.77 11.86
CA THR A 6 -5.84 -4.92 13.18
C THR A 6 -4.86 -6.10 13.16
N LEU A 7 -3.66 -5.92 13.72
CA LEU A 7 -2.65 -6.98 13.71
C LEU A 7 -3.00 -8.15 14.64
N SER A 8 -3.70 -7.88 15.74
CA SER A 8 -4.03 -8.86 16.77
C SER A 8 -5.08 -9.88 16.33
N CYS A 9 -6.09 -9.45 15.56
CA CYS A 9 -7.22 -10.29 15.16
C CYS A 9 -7.49 -10.32 13.65
N TRP A 10 -6.73 -9.59 12.84
CA TRP A 10 -6.91 -9.49 11.39
C TRP A 10 -8.29 -8.98 10.97
N GLU A 11 -8.95 -8.21 11.85
CA GLU A 11 -10.23 -7.59 11.55
C GLU A 11 -10.01 -6.30 10.73
N PRO A 12 -10.80 -6.06 9.68
CA PRO A 12 -10.70 -4.82 8.92
C PRO A 12 -11.11 -3.63 9.79
N LEU A 13 -10.30 -2.57 9.80
CA LEU A 13 -10.68 -1.31 10.42
C LEU A 13 -11.73 -0.61 9.55
N PRO A 14 -12.81 -0.05 10.14
CA PRO A 14 -13.84 0.65 9.39
C PRO A 14 -13.29 1.83 8.58
N LEU A 15 -13.50 1.80 7.27
CA LEU A 15 -13.18 2.91 6.37
C LEU A 15 -14.30 3.96 6.46
N LYS A 16 -13.98 5.17 6.93
CA LYS A 16 -14.92 6.29 7.05
C LYS A 16 -15.10 7.04 5.74
N SER A 17 -14.02 7.25 5.00
CA SER A 17 -14.05 7.91 3.69
C SER A 17 -12.85 7.56 2.85
N SER A 18 -13.02 7.55 1.53
CA SER A 18 -11.94 7.35 0.58
C SER A 18 -11.99 8.39 -0.53
N ARG A 19 -10.80 8.76 -1.02
CA ARG A 19 -10.61 9.47 -2.28
C ARG A 19 -9.50 8.79 -3.04
N VAL A 20 -9.84 8.16 -4.15
CA VAL A 20 -8.89 7.42 -4.98
C VAL A 20 -8.76 8.13 -6.31
N LYS A 21 -7.52 8.35 -6.73
CA LYS A 21 -7.17 8.78 -8.09
C LYS A 21 -6.32 7.70 -8.72
N ALA A 22 -6.62 7.39 -9.97
CA ALA A 22 -5.85 6.45 -10.77
C ALA A 22 -5.50 7.10 -12.10
N CYS A 23 -4.27 6.89 -12.56
CA CYS A 23 -3.80 7.32 -13.87
C CYS A 23 -3.17 6.11 -14.56
N ALA A 24 -3.67 5.76 -15.74
CA ALA A 24 -3.11 4.71 -16.57
C ALA A 24 -2.30 5.35 -17.71
N ASN A 25 -1.10 4.84 -17.94
CA ASN A 25 -0.24 5.22 -19.05
C ASN A 25 0.40 3.95 -19.65
N GLY A 26 -0.13 3.49 -20.78
CA GLY A 26 0.23 2.20 -21.35
C GLY A 26 -0.05 1.07 -20.34
N TYR A 27 0.99 0.27 -20.03
CA TYR A 27 0.92 -0.82 -19.06
C TYR A 27 1.21 -0.40 -17.61
N SER A 28 1.42 0.89 -17.36
CA SER A 28 1.69 1.41 -16.02
C SER A 28 0.42 2.02 -15.42
N LEU A 29 0.15 1.67 -14.17
CA LEU A 29 -0.93 2.23 -13.37
C LEU A 29 -0.34 2.96 -12.16
N SER A 30 -0.68 4.23 -12.01
CA SER A 30 -0.36 5.01 -10.82
C SER A 30 -1.63 5.24 -10.00
N ILE A 31 -1.60 4.87 -8.72
CA ILE A 31 -2.73 5.02 -7.81
C ILE A 31 -2.32 5.95 -6.66
N THR A 32 -3.18 6.90 -6.34
CA THR A 32 -3.09 7.72 -5.13
C THR A 32 -4.39 7.59 -4.36
N ALA A 33 -4.32 7.02 -3.15
CA ALA A 33 -5.47 6.79 -2.30
C ALA A 33 -5.33 7.55 -0.98
N HIS A 34 -6.30 8.43 -0.69
CA HIS A 34 -6.50 9.01 0.62
C HIS A 34 -7.60 8.22 1.33
N LEU A 35 -7.22 7.47 2.37
CA LEU A 35 -8.10 6.56 3.09
C LEU A 35 -8.18 7.00 4.55
N VAL A 36 -9.39 7.26 5.06
CA VAL A 36 -9.63 7.65 6.46
C VAL A 36 -10.28 6.49 7.17
N TYR A 37 -9.62 5.95 8.19
CA TYR A 37 -10.11 4.85 9.01
C TYR A 37 -10.52 5.33 10.39
N THR A 38 -11.46 4.61 11.01
CA THR A 38 -11.86 4.81 12.40
C THR A 38 -11.35 3.64 13.24
N ASN A 39 -10.72 3.92 14.38
CA ASN A 39 -10.48 2.89 15.40
C ASN A 39 -11.75 2.76 16.26
N PRO A 40 -12.46 1.62 16.22
CA PRO A 40 -13.66 1.43 17.04
C PRO A 40 -13.35 1.03 18.49
N ARG A 41 -12.08 0.73 18.82
CA ARG A 41 -11.64 0.36 20.17
C ARG A 41 -11.31 1.62 20.97
N GLU A 42 -11.42 1.53 22.29
CA GLU A 42 -11.04 2.62 23.20
C GLU A 42 -9.51 2.76 23.28
N GLU A 43 -8.81 1.64 23.20
CA GLU A 43 -7.35 1.59 23.24
C GLU A 43 -6.71 1.78 21.85
N PRO A 44 -5.45 2.26 21.79
CA PRO A 44 -4.66 2.24 20.56
C PRO A 44 -4.55 0.83 19.97
N VAL A 45 -4.69 0.72 18.65
CA VAL A 45 -4.55 -0.54 17.91
C VAL A 45 -3.33 -0.51 17.02
N GLU A 46 -2.64 -1.65 16.93
CA GLU A 46 -1.65 -1.87 15.87
C GLU A 46 -2.35 -2.27 14.57
N GLY A 47 -2.01 -1.57 13.49
CA GLY A 47 -2.61 -1.77 12.18
C GLY A 47 -1.61 -2.21 11.12
N ILE A 48 -2.07 -3.07 10.21
CA ILE A 48 -1.34 -3.46 8.99
C ILE A 48 -2.14 -3.04 7.77
N PHE A 49 -1.50 -2.31 6.85
CA PHE A 49 -2.09 -1.97 5.57
C PHE A 49 -1.69 -3.02 4.52
N ILE A 50 -2.67 -3.60 3.85
CA ILE A 50 -2.48 -4.65 2.86
C ILE A 50 -2.95 -4.13 1.51
N TYR A 51 -2.07 -4.18 0.51
CA TYR A 51 -2.42 -3.99 -0.90
C TYR A 51 -2.13 -5.30 -1.64
N PRO A 52 -3.16 -6.07 -2.04
CA PRO A 52 -2.94 -7.29 -2.80
C PRO A 52 -2.46 -6.94 -4.21
N LEU A 53 -1.45 -7.66 -4.68
CA LEU A 53 -0.96 -7.60 -6.06
C LEU A 53 -1.34 -8.89 -6.75
N GLU A 54 -1.79 -8.79 -8.00
CA GLU A 54 -1.94 -9.95 -8.86
C GLU A 54 -0.56 -10.51 -9.25
N GLU A 55 -0.49 -11.79 -9.63
CA GLU A 55 0.77 -12.46 -9.99
C GLU A 55 1.52 -11.77 -11.15
N SER A 56 0.77 -11.10 -12.04
CA SER A 56 1.31 -10.35 -13.18
C SER A 56 1.65 -8.88 -12.88
N GLU A 57 1.36 -8.40 -11.68
CA GLU A 57 1.59 -7.01 -11.28
C GLU A 57 2.93 -6.85 -10.53
N VAL A 58 3.62 -5.75 -10.83
CA VAL A 58 4.85 -5.36 -10.13
C VAL A 58 4.72 -3.91 -9.67
N VAL A 59 5.08 -3.66 -8.41
CA VAL A 59 5.13 -2.29 -7.86
C VAL A 59 6.49 -1.68 -8.16
N SER A 60 6.51 -0.61 -8.96
CA SER A 60 7.73 0.14 -9.24
C SER A 60 8.10 1.11 -8.11
N SER A 61 7.11 1.70 -7.44
CA SER A 61 7.30 2.65 -6.35
C SER A 61 6.12 2.63 -5.38
N PHE A 62 6.39 2.81 -4.09
CA PHE A 62 5.35 2.94 -3.07
C PHE A 62 5.71 4.01 -2.03
N GLU A 63 4.72 4.85 -1.70
CA GLU A 63 4.80 5.81 -0.61
C GLU A 63 3.50 5.79 0.20
N ALA A 64 3.62 5.76 1.51
CA ALA A 64 2.51 5.87 2.45
C ALA A 64 2.80 6.94 3.50
N VAL A 65 1.76 7.69 3.85
CA VAL A 65 1.81 8.71 4.90
C VAL A 65 0.68 8.45 5.90
N VAL A 66 1.05 8.34 7.18
CA VAL A 66 0.11 8.15 8.30
C VAL A 66 0.44 9.17 9.39
N GLY A 67 -0.44 10.14 9.61
CA GLY A 67 -0.15 11.28 10.48
C GLY A 67 1.08 12.04 9.98
N SER A 68 2.09 12.18 10.83
CA SER A 68 3.38 12.81 10.49
C SER A 68 4.44 11.82 9.96
N ARG A 69 4.13 10.51 9.91
CA ARG A 69 5.08 9.48 9.51
C ARG A 69 4.95 9.19 8.03
N ARG A 70 6.08 9.18 7.32
CA ARG A 70 6.18 8.80 5.90
C ARG A 70 7.03 7.55 5.76
N VAL A 71 6.53 6.58 5.00
CA VAL A 71 7.21 5.34 4.66
C VAL A 71 7.29 5.25 3.15
N THR A 72 8.49 4.99 2.63
CA THR A 72 8.74 4.87 1.19
C THR A 72 9.45 3.55 0.92
N PHE A 73 9.08 2.90 -0.17
CA PHE A 73 9.72 1.68 -0.64
C PHE A 73 10.12 1.85 -2.10
N GLN A 74 11.38 1.51 -2.40
CA GLN A 74 11.90 1.44 -3.76
C GLN A 74 12.27 0.00 -4.07
N VAL A 75 11.65 -0.56 -5.11
CA VAL A 75 12.12 -1.82 -5.68
C VAL A 75 13.41 -1.54 -6.43
N GLN A 76 14.53 -2.01 -5.88
CA GLN A 76 15.76 -2.07 -6.65
C GLN A 76 15.72 -3.30 -7.55
N ASN A 77 15.76 -3.07 -8.86
CA ASN A 77 15.95 -4.16 -9.81
C ASN A 77 17.32 -4.79 -9.54
N ARG A 78 17.38 -6.12 -9.42
CA ARG A 78 18.66 -6.81 -9.48
C ARG A 78 19.23 -6.55 -10.88
N HIS A 79 20.40 -5.92 -10.95
CA HIS A 79 21.16 -5.83 -12.21
C HIS A 79 21.23 -7.24 -12.81
N ARG A 80 20.90 -7.37 -14.10
CA ARG A 80 21.24 -8.60 -14.84
C ARG A 80 22.72 -8.89 -14.58
N PRO A 81 23.11 -10.12 -14.21
CA PRO A 81 24.52 -10.48 -14.32
C PRO A 81 24.93 -10.13 -15.75
N GLN A 82 25.99 -9.32 -15.89
CA GLN A 82 26.61 -9.10 -17.20
C GLN A 82 26.82 -10.47 -17.80
N ASP A 83 26.26 -10.71 -18.99
CA ASP A 83 26.59 -11.89 -19.76
C ASP A 83 28.12 -11.92 -19.88
N CYS A 84 28.76 -12.93 -19.27
CA CYS A 84 30.19 -13.17 -19.46
C CYS A 84 30.41 -13.44 -20.94
N CYS A 85 31.11 -12.53 -21.62
CA CYS A 85 31.74 -12.79 -22.91
C CYS A 85 32.93 -13.73 -22.74
#